data_AF-A0A178GN08-F1
#
_entry.id   AF-A0A178GN08-F1
#
_cell.length_a   1.000
_cell.length_b   1.000
_cell.length_c   1.000
_cell.angle_alpha   90.00
_cell.angle_beta   90.00
_cell.angle_gamma   90.00
#
_symmetry.space_group_name_H-M   'P 1'
#
loop_
_entity.id
_entity.type
_entity.pdbx_description
1 polymer ?
#
loop_
_entity_poly.entity_id
_entity_poly.type
_entity_poly.pdbx_seq_one_letter_code
_entity_poly.pdbx_strand_id
1 'polypeptide(L)'
;MKIMEIDQKYRDYLDRLRVDYPCFENPATPFPAYVKANITFREKLENFKQFIDCLTADRCFALWIRETEELLIQSEVALCKYSNDHMSKALLVDTHDELSERIRELAGRIYEGHWEYGLSEEADEQFDDLTELCRRIWLKESKAWLSLARAWKKV
;
A
#
# COMPACT_ATOMS: atom_id res chain seq x y z
N MET A 1 10.52 13.42 29.60
CA MET A 1 10.03 13.40 28.22
C MET A 1 10.85 12.38 27.47
N LYS A 2 10.32 11.17 27.23
CA LYS A 2 11.04 10.16 26.45
C LYS A 2 11.05 10.66 25.01
N ILE A 3 12.19 11.17 24.56
CA ILE A 3 12.49 11.26 23.13
C ILE A 3 12.25 9.85 22.62
N MET A 4 11.12 9.62 21.94
CA MET A 4 10.92 8.40 21.17
C MET A 4 12.19 8.25 20.35
N GLU A 5 12.92 7.17 20.53
CA GLU A 5 13.88 6.73 19.52
C GLU A 5 13.06 6.57 18.25
N ILE A 6 12.99 7.63 17.46
CA ILE A 6 12.36 7.59 16.16
C ILE A 6 13.24 6.66 15.35
N ASP A 7 12.68 5.47 15.11
CA ASP A 7 13.20 4.44 14.23
C ASP A 7 13.84 5.09 13.00
N GLN A 8 15.07 4.69 12.66
CA GLN A 8 15.82 5.26 11.53
C GLN A 8 14.97 5.25 10.25
N LYS A 9 14.19 4.18 10.01
CA LYS A 9 13.30 4.07 8.85
C LYS A 9 12.25 5.17 8.80
N TYR A 10 11.78 5.58 9.97
CA TYR A 10 10.80 6.65 10.10
C TYR A 10 11.44 8.01 9.76
N ARG A 11 12.67 8.26 10.21
CA ARG A 11 13.42 9.47 9.84
C ARG A 11 13.69 9.52 8.34
N ASP A 12 14.22 8.43 7.78
CA ASP A 12 14.53 8.32 6.36
C ASP A 12 13.29 8.57 5.49
N TYR A 13 12.14 8.07 5.93
CA TYR A 13 10.87 8.30 5.24
C TYR A 13 10.45 9.76 5.25
N LEU A 14 10.55 10.45 6.40
CA LEU A 14 10.21 11.87 6.51
C LEU A 14 11.18 12.75 5.71
N ASP A 15 12.48 12.44 5.78
CA ASP A 15 13.52 13.15 5.03
C ASP A 15 13.26 13.02 3.53
N ARG A 16 12.89 11.82 3.05
CA ARG A 16 12.46 11.61 1.66
C ARG A 16 11.25 12.47 1.29
N LEU A 17 10.27 12.58 2.19
CA LEU A 17 9.08 13.40 1.99
C LEU A 17 9.34 14.92 2.17
N ARG A 18 10.53 15.31 2.65
CA ARG A 18 10.87 16.70 3.00
C ARG A 18 9.84 17.33 3.93
N VAL A 19 9.38 16.56 4.91
CA VAL A 19 8.42 16.98 5.93
C VAL A 19 9.20 17.56 7.10
N ASP A 20 8.89 18.79 7.48
CA ASP A 20 9.48 19.40 8.67
C ASP A 20 8.98 18.71 9.95
N TYR A 21 9.92 18.41 10.84
CA TYR A 21 9.68 17.74 12.13
C TYR A 21 8.69 18.41 13.13
N PRO A 22 8.27 19.69 13.05
CA PRO A 22 7.35 20.29 14.03
C PRO A 22 5.94 19.69 14.06
N CYS A 23 5.49 18.97 13.03
CA CYS A 23 4.17 18.31 13.02
C CYS A 23 4.03 17.19 14.06
N PHE A 24 5.13 16.80 14.71
CA PHE A 24 5.25 15.65 15.61
C PHE A 24 4.85 15.92 17.06
N GLU A 25 4.90 17.17 17.50
CA GLU A 25 4.71 17.47 18.93
C GLU A 25 3.25 17.44 19.37
N ASN A 26 2.32 17.32 18.42
CA ASN A 26 0.89 17.24 18.71
C ASN A 26 0.35 15.80 18.55
N PRO A 27 0.18 15.05 19.66
CA PRO A 27 -0.37 13.69 19.63
C PRO A 27 -1.84 13.62 19.21
N ALA A 28 -2.53 14.76 19.05
CA ALA A 28 -3.89 14.82 18.50
C ALA A 28 -3.90 14.84 16.95
N THR A 29 -2.74 14.79 16.28
CA THR A 29 -2.66 14.77 14.82
C THR A 29 -2.69 13.34 14.28
N PRO A 30 -3.41 13.09 13.17
CA PRO A 30 -3.42 11.79 12.49
C PRO A 30 -2.07 11.38 11.89
N PHE A 31 -1.21 12.38 11.68
CA PHE A 31 -0.04 12.31 10.83
C PHE A 31 0.92 11.16 11.15
N PRO A 32 1.32 10.93 12.42
CA PRO A 32 2.27 9.86 12.72
C PRO A 32 1.70 8.46 12.46
N ALA A 33 0.38 8.29 12.60
CA ALA A 33 -0.28 7.01 12.34
C ALA A 33 -0.27 6.67 10.84
N TYR A 34 -0.54 7.66 9.98
CA TYR A 34 -0.48 7.50 8.53
C TYR A 34 0.94 7.20 8.04
N VAL A 35 1.94 7.93 8.52
CA VAL A 35 3.35 7.68 8.16
C VAL A 35 3.75 6.25 8.54
N LYS A 36 3.44 5.82 9.77
CA LYS A 36 3.77 4.46 10.23
C LYS A 36 3.08 3.39 9.39
N ALA A 37 1.79 3.58 9.07
CA ALA A 37 1.04 2.66 8.23
C ALA A 37 1.66 2.54 6.83
N ASN A 38 2.03 3.68 6.22
CA ASN A 38 2.66 3.71 4.90
C ASN A 38 4.02 3.00 4.88
N ILE A 39 4.88 3.22 5.88
CA ILE A 39 6.19 2.57 5.98
C ILE A 39 6.01 1.06 6.07
N THR A 40 5.20 0.58 7.04
CA THR A 40 4.97 -0.85 7.24
C THR A 40 4.39 -1.51 5.99
N PHE A 41 3.46 -0.83 5.31
CA PHE A 41 2.83 -1.40 4.13
C PHE A 41 3.75 -1.38 2.90
N ARG A 42 4.59 -0.35 2.72
CA ARG A 42 5.60 -0.33 1.65
C ARG A 42 6.55 -1.52 1.73
N GLU A 43 7.00 -1.87 2.92
CA GLU A 43 7.84 -3.07 3.11
C GLU A 43 7.10 -4.34 2.70
N LYS A 44 5.81 -4.44 3.07
CA LYS A 44 4.97 -5.58 2.69
C LYS A 44 4.74 -5.65 1.18
N LEU A 45 4.51 -4.51 0.53
CA LEU A 45 4.35 -4.39 -0.93
C LEU A 45 5.63 -4.77 -1.67
N GLU A 46 6.80 -4.32 -1.19
CA GLU A 46 8.08 -4.64 -1.83
C GLU A 46 8.39 -6.15 -1.73
N ASN A 47 8.12 -6.77 -0.59
CA ASN A 47 8.22 -8.23 -0.45
C ASN A 47 7.27 -8.96 -1.41
N PHE A 48 6.05 -8.44 -1.59
CA PHE A 48 5.09 -9.00 -2.54
C PHE A 48 5.57 -8.85 -3.99
N LYS A 49 6.12 -7.70 -4.37
CA LYS A 49 6.72 -7.47 -5.69
C LYS A 49 7.83 -8.47 -5.99
N GLN A 50 8.78 -8.65 -5.08
CA GLN A 50 9.87 -9.63 -5.25
C GLN A 50 9.34 -11.06 -5.41
N PHE A 51 8.25 -11.39 -4.72
CA PHE A 51 7.61 -12.69 -4.83
C PHE A 51 6.90 -12.86 -6.19
N ILE A 52 6.19 -11.84 -6.67
CA ILE A 52 5.49 -11.86 -7.97
C ILE A 52 6.44 -11.72 -9.15
N ASP A 53 7.60 -11.07 -9.01
CA ASP A 53 8.63 -11.01 -10.06
C ASP A 53 9.12 -12.42 -10.45
N CYS A 54 8.97 -13.41 -9.57
CA CYS A 54 9.24 -14.82 -9.88
C CYS A 54 8.12 -15.48 -10.72
N LEU A 55 6.97 -14.82 -10.87
CA LEU A 55 5.76 -15.24 -11.62
C LEU A 55 5.57 -14.39 -12.89
N THR A 56 6.69 -13.93 -13.48
CA THR A 56 6.97 -12.99 -14.60
C THR A 56 5.93 -12.68 -15.70
N ALA A 57 4.79 -13.37 -15.80
CA ALA A 57 3.76 -13.16 -16.82
C ALA A 57 2.39 -12.73 -16.26
N ASP A 58 2.27 -12.46 -14.96
CA ASP A 58 1.00 -12.10 -14.33
C ASP A 58 0.65 -10.60 -14.48
N ARG A 59 -0.19 -10.31 -15.46
CA ARG A 59 -0.63 -8.93 -15.74
C ARG A 59 -1.58 -8.37 -14.69
N CYS A 60 -2.32 -9.23 -13.97
CA CYS A 60 -3.25 -8.80 -12.92
C CYS A 60 -2.48 -8.22 -11.74
N PHE A 61 -1.46 -8.94 -11.25
CA PHE A 61 -0.67 -8.45 -10.11
C PHE A 61 0.15 -7.23 -10.47
N ALA A 62 0.75 -7.16 -11.67
CA ALA A 62 1.48 -5.97 -12.11
C ALA A 62 0.57 -4.72 -12.10
N LEU A 63 -0.67 -4.85 -12.60
CA LEU A 63 -1.64 -3.76 -12.56
C LEU A 63 -2.01 -3.36 -11.13
N TRP A 64 -2.32 -4.33 -10.26
CA TRP A 64 -2.76 -4.04 -8.90
C TRP A 64 -1.64 -3.46 -8.04
N ILE A 65 -0.39 -3.92 -8.23
CA ILE A 65 0.80 -3.35 -7.61
C ILE A 65 0.93 -1.88 -8.02
N ARG A 66 0.87 -1.59 -9.32
CA ARG A 66 0.95 -0.21 -9.82
C ARG A 66 -0.15 0.68 -9.23
N GLU A 67 -1.41 0.23 -9.25
CA GLU A 67 -2.52 0.99 -8.67
C GLU A 67 -2.29 1.24 -7.15
N THR A 68 -1.74 0.25 -6.45
CA THR A 68 -1.40 0.39 -5.03
C THR A 68 -0.27 1.41 -4.81
N GLU A 69 0.78 1.40 -5.63
CA GLU A 69 1.87 2.37 -5.56
C GLU A 69 1.37 3.80 -5.84
N GLU A 70 0.46 3.98 -6.80
CA GLU A 70 -0.18 5.27 -7.09
C GLU A 70 -0.98 5.81 -5.89
N LEU A 71 -1.68 4.94 -5.14
CA LEU A 71 -2.39 5.32 -3.92
C LEU A 71 -1.44 5.71 -2.78
N LEU A 72 -0.32 5.00 -2.62
CA LEU A 72 0.71 5.35 -1.65
C LEU A 72 1.36 6.70 -1.95
N ILE A 73 1.60 6.99 -3.24
CA ILE A 73 2.11 8.31 -3.67
C ILE A 73 1.09 9.41 -3.33
N GLN A 74 -0.21 9.17 -3.53
CA GLN A 74 -1.26 10.14 -3.17
C GLN A 74 -1.29 10.41 -1.66
N SER A 75 -1.16 9.37 -0.84
CA SER A 75 -1.03 9.52 0.62
C SER A 75 0.20 10.35 0.99
N GLU A 76 1.35 10.09 0.36
CA GLU A 76 2.59 10.85 0.57
C GLU A 76 2.45 12.33 0.22
N VAL A 77 1.82 12.63 -0.92
CA VAL A 77 1.52 14.01 -1.31
C VAL A 77 0.62 14.70 -0.30
N ALA A 78 -0.39 14.01 0.24
CA ALA A 78 -1.27 14.57 1.27
C ALA A 78 -0.49 14.86 2.57
N LEU A 79 0.39 13.95 2.99
CA LEU A 79 1.26 14.14 4.15
C LEU A 79 2.19 15.35 3.95
N CYS A 80 2.85 15.46 2.79
CA CYS A 80 3.68 16.62 2.47
C CYS A 80 2.89 17.93 2.53
N LYS A 81 1.70 17.98 1.92
CA LYS A 81 0.83 19.18 1.91
C LYS A 81 0.35 19.56 3.31
N TYR A 82 0.03 18.58 4.14
CA TYR A 82 -0.37 18.83 5.53
C TYR A 82 0.77 19.43 6.36
N SER A 83 1.98 18.94 6.15
CA SER A 83 3.18 19.46 6.82
C SER A 83 3.58 20.85 6.34
N ASN A 84 3.60 21.06 5.01
CA ASN A 84 4.32 22.18 4.41
C ASN A 84 3.42 23.25 3.78
N ASP A 85 2.23 22.88 3.29
CA ASP A 85 1.38 23.72 2.41
C ASP A 85 0.02 24.06 3.04
N HIS A 86 -0.07 24.01 4.37
CA HIS A 86 -1.28 24.36 5.16
C HIS A 86 -2.56 23.56 4.80
N MET A 87 -2.44 22.30 4.34
CA MET A 87 -3.62 21.43 4.27
C MET A 87 -4.23 21.27 5.67
N SER A 88 -5.56 21.33 5.76
CA SER A 88 -6.26 21.19 7.04
C SER A 88 -6.25 19.74 7.53
N LYS A 89 -6.39 19.53 8.84
CA LYS A 89 -6.54 18.18 9.41
C LYS A 89 -7.74 17.45 8.80
N ALA A 90 -8.86 18.14 8.60
CA ALA A 90 -10.06 17.53 8.02
C ALA A 90 -9.80 17.02 6.60
N LEU A 91 -9.16 17.84 5.75
CA LEU A 91 -8.85 17.44 4.38
C LEU A 91 -7.83 16.28 4.34
N LEU A 92 -6.88 16.23 5.26
CA LEU A 92 -5.96 15.08 5.39
C LEU A 92 -6.71 13.78 5.72
N VAL A 93 -7.65 13.84 6.67
CA VAL A 93 -8.48 12.70 7.08
C VAL A 93 -9.38 12.26 5.92
N ASP A 94 -10.12 13.18 5.31
CA ASP A 94 -11.00 12.90 4.18
C ASP A 94 -10.23 12.24 3.02
N THR A 95 -9.02 12.75 2.71
CA THR A 95 -8.15 12.15 1.68
C THR A 95 -7.78 10.71 2.03
N HIS A 96 -7.38 10.43 3.28
CA HIS A 96 -7.00 9.08 3.69
C HIS A 96 -8.21 8.13 3.79
N ASP A 97 -9.40 8.65 4.08
CA ASP A 97 -10.64 7.89 4.01
C ASP A 97 -10.97 7.45 2.58
N GLU A 98 -10.87 8.36 1.60
CA GLU A 98 -11.04 8.03 0.17
C GLU A 98 -10.00 7.00 -0.30
N LEU A 99 -8.72 7.20 0.06
CA LEU A 99 -7.66 6.26 -0.27
C LEU A 99 -7.90 4.89 0.39
N SER A 100 -8.44 4.86 1.61
CA SER A 100 -8.81 3.62 2.31
C SER A 100 -9.87 2.84 1.53
N GLU A 101 -10.91 3.49 1.02
CA GLU A 101 -11.94 2.79 0.25
C GLU A 101 -11.37 2.23 -1.06
N ARG A 102 -10.50 2.97 -1.76
CA ARG A 102 -9.83 2.48 -2.97
C ARG A 102 -8.90 1.27 -2.69
N ILE A 103 -8.19 1.27 -1.57
CA ILE A 103 -7.40 0.09 -1.15
C ILE A 103 -8.32 -1.11 -0.83
N ARG A 104 -9.51 -0.89 -0.25
CA ARG A 104 -10.47 -1.99 -0.01
C ARG A 104 -11.02 -2.56 -1.31
N GLU A 105 -11.34 -1.71 -2.28
CA GLU A 105 -11.79 -2.14 -3.60
C GLU A 105 -10.71 -3.01 -4.26
N LEU A 106 -9.45 -2.54 -4.24
CA LEU A 106 -8.31 -3.33 -4.70
C LEU A 106 -8.23 -4.68 -3.99
N ALA A 107 -8.24 -4.68 -2.65
CA ALA A 107 -8.15 -5.90 -1.84
C ALA A 107 -9.31 -6.89 -2.08
N GLY A 108 -10.47 -6.41 -2.52
CA GLY A 108 -11.65 -7.20 -2.82
C GLY A 108 -11.65 -7.83 -4.23
N ARG A 109 -10.70 -7.47 -5.09
CA ARG A 109 -10.62 -8.02 -6.45
C ARG A 109 -10.37 -9.53 -6.40
N ILE A 110 -11.02 -10.25 -7.29
CA ILE A 110 -10.81 -11.69 -7.47
C ILE A 110 -9.71 -11.85 -8.51
N TYR A 111 -8.79 -12.77 -8.25
CA TYR A 111 -7.79 -13.15 -9.24
C TYR A 111 -8.42 -14.12 -10.25
N GLU A 112 -8.50 -13.67 -11.49
CA GLU A 112 -9.17 -14.38 -12.60
C GLU A 112 -8.19 -15.10 -13.55
N GLY A 113 -6.88 -14.90 -13.41
CA GLY A 113 -5.87 -15.50 -14.28
C GLY A 113 -5.78 -14.78 -15.63
N HIS A 114 -4.71 -14.03 -15.87
CA HIS A 114 -4.42 -13.44 -17.18
C HIS A 114 -2.97 -13.74 -17.55
N TRP A 115 -2.76 -14.87 -18.23
CA TRP A 115 -1.47 -15.33 -18.71
C TRP A 115 -1.30 -14.92 -20.19
N GLU A 116 -0.13 -14.39 -20.53
CA GLU A 116 0.14 -13.81 -21.86
C GLU A 116 0.31 -14.85 -22.99
N TYR A 117 0.49 -16.13 -22.66
CA TYR A 117 0.79 -17.20 -23.63
C TYR A 117 0.07 -18.50 -23.28
N GLY A 118 -1.01 -18.86 -23.97
CA GLY A 118 -1.65 -20.19 -23.85
C GLY A 118 -2.04 -20.75 -25.21
N LEU A 119 -1.35 -21.82 -25.67
CA LEU A 119 -1.64 -22.51 -26.94
C LEU A 119 -1.35 -24.03 -26.89
N SER A 120 -1.62 -24.74 -25.78
CA SER A 120 -1.73 -26.22 -25.75
C SER A 120 -2.51 -26.75 -24.53
N GLU A 121 -3.14 -27.93 -24.63
CA GLU A 121 -3.95 -28.54 -23.53
C GLU A 121 -3.13 -28.79 -22.25
N GLU A 122 -1.87 -29.21 -22.34
CA GLU A 122 -1.00 -29.36 -21.16
C GLU A 122 -0.59 -28.01 -20.55
N ALA A 123 -0.58 -26.95 -21.37
CA ALA A 123 -0.40 -25.60 -20.88
C ALA A 123 -1.67 -25.14 -20.14
N ASP A 124 -2.86 -25.50 -20.62
CA ASP A 124 -4.14 -25.15 -19.98
C ASP A 124 -4.25 -25.70 -18.53
N GLU A 125 -3.89 -26.97 -18.27
CA GLU A 125 -3.88 -27.52 -16.90
C GLU A 125 -2.83 -26.83 -15.99
N GLN A 126 -1.64 -26.54 -16.51
CA GLN A 126 -0.61 -25.82 -15.74
C GLN A 126 -1.03 -24.37 -15.45
N PHE A 127 -1.77 -23.73 -16.35
CA PHE A 127 -2.33 -22.41 -16.13
C PHE A 127 -3.46 -22.41 -15.11
N ASP A 128 -4.27 -23.47 -15.04
CA ASP A 128 -5.29 -23.62 -14.00
C ASP A 128 -4.66 -23.73 -12.60
N ASP A 129 -3.63 -24.57 -12.45
CA ASP A 129 -2.91 -24.73 -11.18
C ASP A 129 -2.19 -23.45 -10.76
N LEU A 130 -1.54 -22.74 -11.70
CA LEU A 130 -0.91 -21.45 -11.45
C LEU A 130 -1.95 -20.38 -11.11
N THR A 131 -3.09 -20.37 -11.78
CA THR A 131 -4.18 -19.43 -11.51
C THR A 131 -4.73 -19.61 -10.09
N GLU A 132 -4.95 -20.86 -9.68
CA GLU A 132 -5.40 -21.17 -8.32
C GLU A 132 -4.33 -20.87 -7.27
N LEU A 133 -3.05 -21.11 -7.56
CA LEU A 133 -1.94 -20.70 -6.71
C LEU A 133 -1.93 -19.18 -6.51
N CYS A 134 -1.99 -18.40 -7.60
CA CYS A 134 -2.06 -16.93 -7.56
C CYS A 134 -3.28 -16.44 -6.80
N ARG A 135 -4.45 -17.06 -6.99
CA ARG A 135 -5.66 -16.73 -6.23
C ARG A 135 -5.47 -16.94 -4.72
N ARG A 136 -4.83 -18.03 -4.31
CA ARG A 136 -4.53 -18.32 -2.89
C ARG A 136 -3.50 -17.36 -2.31
N ILE A 137 -2.48 -16.99 -3.08
CA ILE A 137 -1.51 -15.96 -2.71
C ILE A 137 -2.27 -14.64 -2.46
N TRP A 138 -3.08 -14.21 -3.42
CA TRP A 138 -3.82 -12.97 -3.32
C TRP A 138 -4.77 -12.94 -2.12
N LEU A 139 -5.51 -14.02 -1.87
CA LEU A 139 -6.41 -14.13 -0.72
C LEU A 139 -5.68 -13.96 0.63
N LYS A 140 -4.39 -14.32 0.69
CA LYS A 140 -3.55 -14.10 1.87
C LYS A 140 -3.02 -12.67 1.91
N GLU A 141 -2.50 -12.18 0.79
CA GLU A 141 -1.85 -10.87 0.69
C GLU A 141 -2.83 -9.70 0.82
N SER A 142 -4.05 -9.83 0.30
CA SER A 142 -5.09 -8.81 0.39
C SER A 142 -5.45 -8.43 1.84
N LYS A 143 -5.17 -9.31 2.82
CA LYS A 143 -5.33 -9.00 4.25
C LYS A 143 -4.43 -7.86 4.71
N ALA A 144 -3.24 -7.72 4.14
CA ALA A 144 -2.35 -6.60 4.43
C ALA A 144 -2.91 -5.28 3.86
N TRP A 145 -3.51 -5.32 2.65
CA TRP A 145 -4.17 -4.16 2.05
C TRP A 145 -5.37 -3.72 2.89
N LEU A 146 -6.21 -4.68 3.32
CA LEU A 146 -7.32 -4.39 4.25
C LEU A 146 -6.82 -3.82 5.59
N SER A 147 -5.65 -4.24 6.05
CA SER A 147 -5.04 -3.71 7.28
C SER A 147 -4.57 -2.26 7.08
N LEU A 148 -3.98 -1.92 5.94
CA LEU A 148 -3.64 -0.54 5.58
C LEU A 148 -4.90 0.33 5.50
N ALA A 149 -5.94 -0.10 4.76
CA ALA A 149 -7.18 0.66 4.66
C ALA A 149 -7.82 0.93 6.03
N ARG A 150 -7.79 -0.06 6.94
CA ARG A 150 -8.25 0.14 8.32
C ARG A 150 -7.37 1.13 9.07
N ALA A 151 -6.05 1.11 8.85
CA ALA A 151 -5.14 2.05 9.50
C ALA A 151 -5.37 3.49 9.02
N TRP A 152 -5.64 3.70 7.73
CA TRP A 152 -6.00 5.01 7.19
C TRP A 152 -7.37 5.51 7.67
N LYS A 153 -8.35 4.62 7.84
CA LYS A 153 -9.69 5.00 8.32
C LYS A 153 -9.83 5.20 9.84
N LYS A 154 -8.88 4.69 10.64
CA LYS A 154 -9.01 4.64 12.11
C LYS A 154 -8.61 5.94 12.83
N VAL A 155 -8.24 6.99 12.10
CA VAL A 155 -7.50 8.14 12.64
C VAL A 155 -8.35 9.40 12.69
#